data_AF-A0A519JRX3-F1
#
_entry.id   AF-A0A519JRX3-F1
#
_cell.length_a   1.000
_cell.length_b   1.000
_cell.length_c   1.000
_cell.angle_alpha   90.00
_cell.angle_beta   90.00
_cell.angle_gamma   90.00
#
_symmetry.space_group_name_H-M   'P 1'
#
loop_
_entity.id
_entity.type
_entity.pdbx_description
1 polymer ?
#
loop_
_entity_poly.entity_id
_entity_poly.type
_entity_poly.pdbx_seq_one_letter_code
_entity_poly.pdbx_strand_id
1 'polypeptide(L)' 'MSAVLTPLAPRDVAARLRSGRAVLVDIREPDEFAREHLPGAVSAPLSAFEQAH' A
#
# COMPACT_ATOMS: atom_id res chain seq x y z
N MET A 1 -6.63 -16.47 -11.84
CA MET A 1 -5.35 -16.15 -12.51
C MET A 1 -4.45 -15.48 -11.47
N SER A 2 -3.23 -15.95 -11.25
CA SER A 2 -2.28 -15.26 -10.37
C SER A 2 -1.51 -14.23 -11.20
N ALA A 3 -1.53 -12.97 -10.79
CA ALA A 3 -0.75 -11.92 -11.43
C ALA A 3 0.67 -11.93 -10.86
N VAL A 4 1.68 -11.87 -11.72
CA VAL A 4 3.07 -11.66 -11.28
C VAL A 4 3.26 -10.17 -11.04
N LEU A 5 3.53 -9.79 -9.79
CA LEU A 5 3.81 -8.41 -9.42
C LEU A 5 5.30 -8.09 -9.61
N THR A 6 5.61 -6.88 -10.09
CA THR A 6 6.98 -6.38 -10.20
C THR A 6 7.40 -5.72 -8.88
N PRO A 7 8.43 -6.22 -8.17
CA PRO A 7 8.95 -5.57 -6.97
C PRO A 7 9.60 -4.22 -7.30
N LEU A 8 9.52 -3.27 -6.36
CA LEU A 8 10.16 -1.96 -6.48
C LEU A 8 11.08 -1.71 -5.28
N ALA A 9 12.24 -1.11 -5.52
CA ALA A 9 13.10 -0.66 -4.43
C ALA A 9 12.50 0.59 -3.75
N PRO A 10 12.72 0.80 -2.43
CA PRO A 10 12.15 1.94 -1.70
C PRO A 10 12.44 3.31 -2.33
N ARG A 11 13.65 3.49 -2.89
CA ARG A 11 14.04 4.74 -3.57
C ARG A 11 13.16 5.05 -4.79
N ASP A 12 12.76 4.02 -5.52
CA ASP A 12 11.98 4.16 -6.75
C ASP A 12 10.52 4.45 -6.40
N VAL A 13 10.00 3.81 -5.35
CA VAL A 13 8.69 4.14 -4.76
C VAL A 13 8.67 5.61 -4.34
N ALA A 14 9.66 6.05 -3.57
CA ALA A 14 9.73 7.43 -3.09
C ALA A 14 9.80 8.45 -4.24
N ALA A 15 10.54 8.16 -5.32
CA ALA A 15 10.58 9.02 -6.51
C ALA A 15 9.24 9.09 -7.24
N ARG A 16 8.50 7.99 -7.33
CA ARG A 16 7.16 7.96 -7.96
C ARG A 16 6.13 8.70 -7.12
N LEU A 17 6.15 8.52 -5.80
CA LEU A 17 5.26 9.25 -4.88
C LEU A 17 5.50 10.76 -4.95
N ARG A 18 6.77 11.21 -4.89
CA ARG A 18 7.10 12.64 -5.00
C ARG A 18 6.72 13.26 -6.35
N SER A 19 6.71 12.48 -7.43
CA SER A 19 6.32 12.95 -8.76
C SER A 19 4.83 12.82 -9.04
N GLY A 20 4.02 12.36 -8.08
CA GLY A 20 2.58 12.15 -8.27
C GLY A 20 2.24 11.03 -9.27
N ARG A 21 3.20 10.15 -9.57
CA ARG A 21 3.04 9.04 -10.54
C ARG A 21 2.64 7.72 -9.91
N ALA A 22 2.43 7.70 -8.59
CA ALA A 22 1.99 6.52 -7.86
C ALA A 22 1.15 6.92 -6.65
N VAL A 23 0.26 6.01 -6.25
CA VAL A 23 -0.44 6.02 -4.98
C VAL A 23 0.08 4.84 -4.16
N LEU A 24 0.34 5.05 -2.87
CA LEU A 24 0.71 3.97 -1.97
C LEU A 24 -0.53 3.44 -1.27
N VAL A 25 -0.83 2.16 -1.47
CA VAL A 25 -1.91 1.45 -0.78
C VAL A 25 -1.28 0.55 0.28
N ASP A 26 -1.69 0.74 1.54
CA ASP A 26 -1.22 -0.04 2.68
C ASP A 26 -2.29 -1.07 3.06
N ILE A 27 -1.94 -2.34 2.92
CA ILE A 27 -2.85 -3.48 3.11
C ILE A 27 -2.73 -4.14 4.48
N ARG A 28 -1.92 -3.57 5.37
CA ARG A 28 -1.75 -4.03 6.76
C ARG A 28 -3.03 -3.82 7.57
N GLU A 29 -3.09 -4.44 8.75
CA GLU A 29 -4.25 -4.27 9.63
C GLU A 29 -4.40 -2.82 10.11
N PRO A 30 -5.64 -2.39 10.46
CA PRO A 30 -5.91 -1.01 10.86
C PRO A 30 -5.05 -0.52 12.03
N ASP A 31 -4.75 -1.38 13.01
CA ASP A 31 -3.95 -0.98 14.17
C ASP A 31 -2.47 -0.79 13.83
N GLU A 32 -1.93 -1.55 12.88
CA GLU A 32 -0.57 -1.35 12.35
C GLU A 32 -0.47 0.00 11.62
N PHE A 33 -1.45 0.30 10.75
CA PHE A 33 -1.50 1.58 10.03
C PHE A 33 -1.66 2.75 11.01
N ALA A 34 -2.49 2.62 12.03
CA ALA A 34 -2.72 3.66 13.03
C ALA A 34 -1.47 3.95 13.90
N ARG A 35 -0.64 2.94 14.17
CA ARG A 35 0.63 3.11 14.89
C ARG A 35 1.67 3.85 14.05
N GLU A 36 1.85 3.45 12.80
CA GLU A 36 2.80 4.06 11.88
C GLU A 36 2.46 3.75 10.41
N HIS A 37 2.42 4.80 9.59
CA HIS A 37 2.27 4.68 8.14
C HIS A 37 2.98 5.83 7.42
N LEU A 38 3.26 5.62 6.13
CA LEU A 38 3.85 6.67 5.31
C LEU A 38 2.82 7.79 5.04
N PRO A 39 3.18 9.07 5.20
CA PRO A 39 2.28 10.17 4.87
C PRO A 39 1.73 10.08 3.45
N GLY A 40 0.41 10.22 3.30
CA GLY A 40 -0.29 10.11 2.02
C GLY A 40 -0.58 8.69 1.55
N ALA A 41 -0.23 7.66 2.33
CA ALA A 41 -0.70 6.30 2.08
C ALA A 41 -2.21 6.18 2.28
N VAL A 42 -2.85 5.35 1.46
CA VAL A 42 -4.26 4.99 1.57
C VAL A 42 -4.35 3.64 2.29
N SER A 43 -5.03 3.59 3.44
CA SER A 43 -5.29 2.34 4.16
C SER A 43 -6.39 1.55 3.45
N ALA A 44 -6.09 0.30 3.11
CA ALA A 44 -7.04 -0.67 2.56
C ALA A 44 -6.70 -2.07 3.10
N PRO A 45 -7.05 -2.38 4.36
CA PRO A 45 -6.67 -3.62 5.03
C PRO A 45 -7.11 -4.86 4.25
N LEU A 46 -6.23 -5.85 4.11
CA LEU A 46 -6.55 -7.06 3.38
C LEU A 46 -7.75 -7.80 3.99
N SER A 47 -7.85 -7.82 5.32
CA SER A 47 -8.96 -8.41 6.07
C SER A 47 -10.33 -7.87 5.65
N ALA A 48 -10.43 -6.60 5.26
CA ALA A 48 -11.69 -6.01 4.80
C ALA A 48 -12.19 -6.61 3.47
N PHE A 49 -11.29 -7.17 2.64
CA PHE A 49 -11.64 -7.82 1.39
C PHE A 49 -12.03 -9.28 1.58
N GLU A 50 -11.47 -9.95 2.60
CA GLU A 50 -11.81 -11.34 2.93
C GLU A 50 -13.21 -11.45 3.56
N GLN A 51 -13.66 -10.41 4.28
CA GLN A 51 -15.00 -10.35 4.89
C GLN A 51 -16.13 -10.08 3.88
N ALA A 52 -15.81 -9.81 2.61
CA ALA A 52 -16.78 -9.46 1.56
C ALA A 52 -17.18 -10.66 0.67
N HIS A 53 -16.79 -11.89 1.03
CA HIS A 53 -17.11 -13.15 0.33
C HIS A 53 -17.99 -14.05 1.20
#